data_AF-A0A9X1M5E2-F1
#
_entry.id   AF-A0A9X1M5E2-F1
#
_cell.length_a   1.000
_cell.length_b   1.000
_cell.length_c   1.000
_cell.angle_alpha   90.00
_cell.angle_beta   90.00
_cell.angle_gamma   90.00
#
_symmetry.space_group_name_H-M   'P 1'
#
loop_
_entity.id
_entity.type
_entity.pdbx_description
1 polymer ?
#
loop_
_entity_poly.entity_id
_entity_poly.type
_entity_poly.pdbx_seq_one_letter_code
_entity_poly.pdbx_strand_id
1 'polypeptide(L)'
;MASTSESPSWNVRIRRIYAPPDGGFRVLVDRLWPRGVSRERASLDEWLKDLAPSTDLRKWFGHREERWEEFVQRYRGELEQNPEVADFSLECRSRPDTVLLFGARNEKENEAVVLRDYLLSGPAPGA
;
A
#
# COMPACT_ATOMS: atom_id res chain seq x y z
N MET A 1 29.64 22.19 10.08
CA MET A 1 28.46 22.71 9.36
C MET A 1 27.56 21.51 9.11
N ALA A 2 26.29 21.60 9.50
CA ALA A 2 25.39 20.46 9.59
C ALA A 2 25.23 19.78 8.22
N SER A 3 25.49 18.48 8.18
CA SER A 3 25.08 17.60 7.08
C SER A 3 23.56 17.57 7.06
N THR A 4 22.94 18.41 6.23
CA THR A 4 21.52 18.27 5.90
C THR A 4 21.41 17.00 5.06
N SER A 5 21.06 15.90 5.71
CA SER A 5 20.59 14.69 5.03
C SER A 5 19.27 15.06 4.35
N GLU A 6 19.29 15.24 3.03
CA GLU A 6 18.09 15.43 2.22
C GLU A 6 17.22 14.19 2.43
N SER A 7 16.18 14.32 3.26
CA SER A 7 15.14 13.32 3.34
C SER A 7 14.48 13.25 1.96
N PRO A 8 14.11 12.06 1.46
CA PRO A 8 13.43 11.95 0.18
C PRO A 8 12.24 12.93 0.15
N SER A 9 12.10 13.68 -0.94
CA SER A 9 11.04 14.68 -1.14
C SER A 9 9.63 14.07 -1.29
N TRP A 10 9.50 12.76 -1.06
CA TRP A 10 8.29 11.97 -1.23
C TRP A 10 8.09 11.06 -0.02
N ASN A 11 6.82 10.79 0.30
CA ASN A 11 6.41 9.96 1.42
C ASN A 11 5.26 9.02 1.02
N VAL A 12 5.23 7.83 1.62
CA VAL A 12 4.13 6.87 1.48
C VAL A 12 3.60 6.54 2.87
N ARG A 13 2.36 6.96 3.14
CA ARG A 13 1.67 6.72 4.41
C ARG A 13 0.56 5.71 4.21
N ILE A 14 0.13 5.08 5.30
CA ILE A 14 -1.04 4.20 5.31
C ILE A 14 -2.15 4.84 6.14
N ARG A 15 -3.39 4.66 5.72
CA ARG A 15 -4.54 5.15 6.46
C ARG A 15 -5.74 4.23 6.25
N ARG A 16 -6.48 3.94 7.32
CA ARG A 16 -7.77 3.27 7.16
C ARG A 16 -8.71 4.15 6.33
N ILE A 17 -9.38 3.58 5.34
CA ILE A 17 -10.33 4.30 4.47
C ILE A 17 -11.49 4.95 5.25
N TYR A 18 -11.77 4.47 6.46
CA TYR A 18 -12.83 4.97 7.33
C TYR A 18 -12.42 6.21 8.14
N ALA A 19 -11.12 6.50 8.23
CA ALA A 19 -10.62 7.66 8.93
C ALA A 19 -10.85 8.93 8.10
N PRO A 20 -11.02 10.11 8.74
CA PRO A 20 -11.15 11.37 8.02
C PRO A 20 -9.97 11.59 7.07
N PRO A 21 -10.21 12.13 5.86
CA PRO A 21 -9.16 12.43 4.90
C PRO A 21 -8.28 13.55 5.40
N ASP A 22 -6.98 13.44 5.12
CA ASP A 22 -5.91 14.31 5.61
C ASP A 22 -4.96 14.75 4.49
N GLY A 23 -5.51 14.91 3.27
CA GLY A 23 -4.76 15.28 2.06
C GLY A 23 -3.97 14.12 1.45
N GLY A 24 -3.02 14.48 0.59
CA GLY A 24 -2.18 13.55 -0.18
C GLY A 24 -2.89 12.98 -1.42
N PHE A 25 -2.14 12.21 -2.22
CA PHE A 25 -2.71 11.37 -3.28
C PHE A 25 -3.21 10.06 -2.67
N ARG A 26 -4.52 9.84 -2.67
CA ARG A 26 -5.19 8.83 -1.86
C ARG A 26 -5.65 7.67 -2.72
N VAL A 27 -5.04 6.52 -2.48
CA VAL A 27 -5.18 5.35 -3.34
C VAL A 27 -5.65 4.14 -2.54
N LEU A 28 -6.75 3.53 -2.94
CA LEU A 28 -7.25 2.30 -2.31
C LEU A 28 -6.45 1.11 -2.85
N VAL A 29 -5.91 0.31 -1.94
CA VAL A 29 -5.10 -0.87 -2.26
C VAL A 29 -5.70 -2.18 -1.73
N ASP A 30 -6.96 -2.14 -1.26
CA ASP A 30 -7.74 -3.34 -1.02
C ASP A 30 -8.26 -3.90 -2.35
N ARG A 31 -8.18 -5.22 -2.52
CA ARG A 31 -8.81 -5.91 -3.65
C ARG A 31 -10.33 -5.70 -3.71
N LEU A 32 -10.94 -5.56 -2.53
CA LEU A 32 -12.39 -5.43 -2.38
C LEU A 32 -12.73 -4.03 -1.91
N TRP A 33 -13.80 -3.47 -2.48
CA TRP A 33 -14.31 -2.19 -2.03
C TRP A 33 -14.79 -2.27 -0.56
N PRO A 34 -14.33 -1.39 0.34
CA PRO A 34 -14.75 -1.37 1.74
C PRO A 34 -16.24 -1.04 1.92
N ARG A 35 -16.92 -1.79 2.79
CA ARG A 35 -18.38 -1.65 2.97
C ARG A 35 -18.74 -0.30 3.60
N GLY A 36 -19.81 0.33 3.09
CA GLY A 36 -20.35 1.56 3.66
C GLY A 36 -19.48 2.81 3.44
N VAL A 37 -18.55 2.76 2.50
CA VAL A 37 -17.67 3.86 2.12
C VAL A 37 -17.99 4.30 0.70
N SER A 38 -18.19 5.59 0.47
CA SER A 38 -18.26 6.17 -0.88
C SER A 38 -16.90 6.72 -1.30
N ARG A 39 -16.71 6.90 -2.61
CA ARG A 39 -15.47 7.46 -3.16
C ARG A 39 -15.22 8.88 -2.63
N GLU A 40 -16.29 9.67 -2.56
CA GLU A 40 -16.27 11.06 -2.11
C GLU A 40 -15.90 11.16 -0.62
N ARG A 41 -16.52 10.30 0.22
CA ARG A 41 -16.23 10.25 1.65
C ARG A 41 -14.76 9.90 1.93
N ALA A 42 -14.19 8.99 1.13
CA ALA A 42 -12.80 8.59 1.26
C ALA A 42 -11.80 9.62 0.69
N SER A 43 -12.30 10.63 -0.04
CA SER A 43 -11.51 11.50 -0.92
C SER A 43 -10.57 10.66 -1.80
N LEU A 44 -11.13 9.64 -2.44
CA LEU A 44 -10.35 8.63 -3.16
C LEU A 44 -10.02 9.12 -4.58
N ASP A 45 -8.73 9.28 -4.85
CA ASP A 45 -8.23 9.61 -6.18
C ASP A 45 -8.27 8.37 -7.09
N GLU A 46 -7.74 7.24 -6.62
CA GLU A 46 -7.62 6.01 -7.43
C GLU A 46 -7.88 4.72 -6.66
N TRP A 47 -8.24 3.65 -7.38
CA TRP A 47 -8.39 2.31 -6.82
C TRP A 47 -7.47 1.32 -7.55
N LEU A 48 -6.32 1.04 -6.95
CA LEU A 48 -5.30 0.14 -7.49
C LEU A 48 -5.48 -1.27 -6.92
N LYS A 49 -6.62 -1.88 -7.21
CA LYS A 49 -6.98 -3.24 -6.76
C LYS A 49 -6.02 -4.32 -7.26
N ASP A 50 -5.29 -4.04 -8.33
CA ASP A 50 -4.38 -4.98 -8.98
C ASP A 50 -3.00 -4.99 -8.30
N LEU A 51 -2.69 -3.98 -7.48
CA LEU A 51 -1.57 -4.02 -6.54
C LEU A 51 -1.89 -4.83 -5.27
N ALA A 52 -3.17 -5.08 -4.97
CA ALA A 52 -3.59 -5.83 -3.80
C ALA A 52 -3.20 -7.32 -3.91
N PRO A 53 -3.03 -8.04 -2.78
CA PRO A 53 -2.72 -9.47 -2.82
C PRO A 53 -3.76 -10.24 -3.64
N SER A 54 -3.33 -11.35 -4.23
CA SER A 54 -4.23 -12.24 -4.97
C SER A 54 -5.40 -12.68 -4.10
N THR A 55 -6.50 -13.07 -4.76
CA THR A 55 -7.69 -13.55 -4.04
C THR A 55 -7.36 -14.75 -3.14
N ASP A 56 -6.49 -15.65 -3.62
CA ASP A 56 -6.10 -16.84 -2.89
C ASP A 56 -5.16 -16.52 -1.73
N LEU A 57 -4.18 -15.64 -1.93
CA LEU A 57 -3.29 -15.20 -0.85
C LEU A 57 -4.07 -14.44 0.24
N ARG A 58 -4.98 -13.55 -0.14
CA ARG A 58 -5.86 -12.83 0.80
C ARG A 58 -6.72 -13.78 1.62
N LYS A 59 -7.34 -14.78 0.98
CA LYS A 59 -8.14 -15.82 1.67
C LYS A 59 -7.27 -16.66 2.60
N TRP A 60 -6.08 -17.05 2.15
CA TRP A 60 -5.14 -17.84 2.93
C TRP A 60 -4.63 -17.07 4.15
N PHE A 61 -4.27 -15.80 4.02
CA PHE A 61 -3.85 -14.98 5.16
C PHE A 61 -4.97 -14.87 6.18
N GLY A 62 -6.19 -14.52 5.73
CA GLY A 62 -7.37 -14.51 6.58
C GLY A 62 -7.24 -13.65 7.85
N HIS A 63 -6.30 -12.69 7.87
CA HIS A 63 -5.90 -11.90 9.04
C HIS A 63 -5.50 -12.74 10.27
N ARG A 64 -4.83 -13.86 10.03
CA ARG A 64 -4.26 -14.74 11.06
C ARG A 64 -2.84 -14.27 11.40
N GLU A 65 -2.62 -13.86 12.65
CA GLU A 65 -1.32 -13.36 13.13
C GLU A 65 -0.20 -14.39 12.88
N GLU A 66 -0.48 -15.67 13.10
CA GLU A 66 0.49 -16.76 12.88
C GLU A 66 0.91 -16.95 11.42
N ARG A 67 0.19 -16.30 10.48
CA ARG A 67 0.49 -16.35 9.03
C ARG A 67 1.13 -15.06 8.52
N TRP A 68 1.35 -14.06 9.38
CA TRP A 68 1.79 -12.74 8.96
C TRP A 68 3.14 -12.77 8.25
N GLU A 69 4.17 -13.38 8.85
CA GLU A 69 5.50 -13.41 8.26
C GLU A 69 5.52 -14.07 6.87
N GLU A 70 4.81 -15.19 6.73
CA GLU A 70 4.70 -15.88 5.44
C GLU A 70 3.81 -15.12 4.44
N PHE A 71 2.77 -14.42 4.90
CA PHE A 71 1.98 -13.52 4.06
C PHE A 71 2.85 -12.40 3.47
N VAL A 72 3.70 -11.78 4.29
CA VAL A 72 4.65 -10.75 3.82
C VAL A 72 5.53 -11.30 2.70
N GLN A 73 6.13 -12.48 2.89
CA GLN A 73 7.03 -13.07 1.88
C GLN A 73 6.28 -13.39 0.57
N ARG A 74 5.12 -14.05 0.67
CA ARG A 74 4.31 -14.41 -0.51
C ARG A 74 3.82 -13.17 -1.25
N TYR A 75 3.35 -12.16 -0.53
CA TYR A 75 2.83 -10.94 -1.15
C TYR A 75 3.95 -10.12 -1.79
N ARG A 76 5.14 -10.04 -1.18
CA ARG A 76 6.31 -9.44 -1.85
C ARG A 76 6.65 -10.15 -3.16
N GLY A 77 6.57 -11.48 -3.20
CA GLY A 77 6.73 -12.25 -4.44
C GLY A 77 5.67 -11.91 -5.49
N GLU A 78 4.41 -11.70 -5.10
CA GLU A 78 3.37 -11.23 -6.03
C GLU A 78 3.67 -9.81 -6.56
N LEU A 79 4.16 -8.91 -5.70
CA LEU A 79 4.53 -7.55 -6.08
C LEU A 79 5.73 -7.50 -7.05
N GLU A 80 6.75 -8.34 -6.83
CA GLU A 80 7.93 -8.44 -7.72
C GLU A 80 7.58 -8.88 -9.14
N GLN A 81 6.53 -9.69 -9.28
CA GLN A 81 6.06 -10.18 -10.57
C GLN A 81 4.98 -9.30 -11.20
N ASN A 82 4.58 -8.22 -10.53
CA ASN A 82 3.52 -7.34 -10.99
C ASN A 82 4.10 -6.07 -11.65
N PRO A 83 3.98 -5.92 -12.98
CA PRO A 83 4.54 -4.76 -13.69
C PRO A 83 3.91 -3.43 -13.26
N GLU A 84 2.67 -3.42 -12.78
CA GLU A 84 2.01 -2.18 -12.32
C GLU A 84 2.68 -1.58 -11.08
N VAL A 85 3.41 -2.39 -10.31
CA VAL A 85 4.15 -1.91 -9.13
C VAL A 85 5.27 -0.96 -9.52
N ALA A 86 5.92 -1.19 -10.68
CA ALA A 86 6.98 -0.32 -11.16
C ALA A 86 6.44 1.07 -11.53
N ASP A 87 5.33 1.12 -12.26
CA ASP A 87 4.67 2.36 -12.65
C ASP A 87 4.16 3.12 -11.43
N PHE A 88 3.52 2.42 -10.48
CA PHE A 88 3.06 3.05 -9.25
C PHE A 88 4.22 3.54 -8.37
N SER A 89 5.36 2.84 -8.36
CA SER A 89 6.56 3.30 -7.65
C SER A 89 7.10 4.62 -8.22
N LEU A 90 7.12 4.75 -9.56
CA LEU A 90 7.49 6.00 -10.22
C LEU A 90 6.49 7.12 -9.91
N GLU A 91 5.19 6.81 -9.92
CA GLU A 91 4.17 7.78 -9.56
C GLU A 91 4.33 8.26 -8.11
N CYS A 92 4.52 7.35 -7.16
CA CYS A 92 4.76 7.69 -5.76
C CYS A 92 5.95 8.65 -5.59
N ARG A 93 7.04 8.42 -6.34
CA ARG A 93 8.26 9.25 -6.31
C ARG A 93 8.07 10.62 -6.96
N SER A 94 7.09 10.76 -7.86
CA SER A 94 6.75 12.02 -8.51
C SER A 94 5.84 12.93 -7.66
N ARG A 95 5.31 12.41 -6.55
CA ARG A 95 4.36 13.09 -5.66
C ARG A 95 4.98 13.30 -4.28
N PRO A 96 4.69 14.42 -3.60
CA PRO A 96 5.24 14.67 -2.27
C PRO A 96 4.68 13.73 -1.20
N ASP A 97 3.43 13.29 -1.33
CA ASP A 97 2.74 12.46 -0.34
C ASP A 97 1.69 11.56 -0.99
N THR A 98 1.84 10.25 -0.81
CA THR A 98 0.89 9.22 -1.24
C THR A 98 0.32 8.51 -0.02
N VAL A 99 -1.00 8.31 0.02
CA VAL A 99 -1.72 7.67 1.12
C VAL A 99 -2.37 6.39 0.62
N LEU A 100 -1.82 5.25 1.04
CA LEU A 100 -2.41 3.94 0.78
C LEU A 100 -3.59 3.72 1.74
N LEU A 101 -4.78 3.62 1.16
CA LEU A 101 -6.02 3.39 1.86
C LEU A 101 -6.33 1.89 1.94
N PHE A 102 -6.70 1.44 3.13
CA PHE A 102 -7.07 0.04 3.40
C PHE A 102 -8.30 -0.08 4.30
N GLY A 103 -8.99 -1.22 4.23
CA GLY A 103 -10.25 -1.48 4.95
C GLY A 103 -10.10 -2.30 6.23
N ALA A 104 -8.98 -3.00 6.43
CA ALA A 104 -8.76 -3.87 7.58
C ALA A 104 -8.87 -3.12 8.93
N ARG A 105 -9.25 -3.84 9.99
CA ARG A 105 -9.24 -3.30 11.37
C ARG A 105 -7.84 -3.32 11.98
N ASN A 106 -7.01 -4.30 11.63
CA ASN A 106 -5.64 -4.39 12.08
C ASN A 106 -4.77 -3.41 11.28
N GLU A 107 -4.30 -2.36 11.93
CA GLU A 107 -3.49 -1.31 11.30
C GLU A 107 -2.01 -1.69 11.17
N LYS A 108 -1.57 -2.75 11.86
CA LYS A 108 -0.18 -3.22 11.88
C LYS A 108 0.07 -4.37 10.91
N GLU A 109 -0.91 -5.24 10.71
CA GLU A 109 -0.80 -6.43 9.86
C GLU A 109 -1.90 -6.41 8.80
N ASN A 110 -1.62 -5.70 7.72
CA ASN A 110 -2.46 -5.58 6.54
C ASN A 110 -1.60 -5.40 5.28
N GLU A 111 -2.22 -5.57 4.12
CA GLU A 111 -1.57 -5.45 2.81
C GLU A 111 -0.92 -4.08 2.56
N ALA A 112 -1.49 -2.98 3.07
CA ALA A 112 -0.95 -1.65 2.83
C ALA A 112 0.39 -1.43 3.54
N VAL A 113 0.61 -2.09 4.69
CA VAL A 113 1.92 -2.09 5.38
C VAL A 113 2.99 -2.72 4.49
N VAL A 114 2.71 -3.90 3.93
CA VAL A 114 3.66 -4.62 3.07
C VAL A 114 3.94 -3.83 1.80
N LEU A 115 2.90 -3.30 1.15
CA LEU A 115 3.06 -2.50 -0.08
C LEU A 115 3.85 -1.22 0.18
N ARG A 116 3.56 -0.49 1.27
CA ARG A 116 4.36 0.69 1.66
C ARG A 116 5.83 0.33 1.81
N ASP A 117 6.13 -0.72 2.58
CA ASP A 117 7.51 -1.10 2.88
C ASP A 117 8.23 -1.60 1.62
N TYR A 118 7.52 -2.26 0.71
CA TYR A 118 8.02 -2.62 -0.61
C TYR A 118 8.38 -1.38 -1.45
N LEU A 119 7.49 -0.39 -1.54
CA LEU A 119 7.71 0.85 -2.29
C LEU A 119 8.88 1.67 -1.72
N LEU A 120 9.01 1.73 -0.39
CA LEU A 120 10.07 2.48 0.31
C LEU A 120 11.44 1.80 0.25
N SER A 121 11.48 0.46 0.27
CA SER A 121 12.75 -0.29 0.07
C SER A 121 13.26 -0.25 -1.37
N GLY A 122 12.39 0.17 -2.30
CA GLY A 122 12.60 0.06 -3.74
C GLY A 122 12.32 -1.37 -4.21
N PRO A 123 11.66 -1.56 -5.37
CA PRO A 123 11.60 -2.89 -5.97
C PRO A 123 13.04 -3.39 -6.13
N ALA A 124 13.30 -4.65 -5.76
CA ALA A 124 14.60 -5.25 -6.01
C ALA A 124 14.92 -5.07 -7.51
N PRO A 125 16.14 -4.60 -7.88
CA PRO A 125 16.50 -4.53 -9.28
C PRO A 125 16.31 -5.93 -9.86
N GLY A 126 15.49 -6.01 -10.92
CA GLY A 126 14.93 -7.25 -11.44
C GLY A 126 15.94 -8.40 -11.48
N ALA A 127 15.52 -9.53 -10.90
CA ALA A 127 16.15 -10.82 -11.14
C ALA A 127 15.81 -11.32 -12.56
#